data_AF-A0A0F9BR46-F1
#
_entry.id   AF-A0A0F9BR46-F1
#
_cell.length_a   1.000
_cell.length_b   1.000
_cell.length_c   1.000
_cell.angle_alpha   90.00
_cell.angle_beta   90.00
_cell.angle_gamma   90.00
#
_symmetry.space_group_name_H-M   'P 1'
#
loop_
_entity.id
_entity.type
_entity.pdbx_description
1 polymer ?
#
loop_
_entity_poly.entity_id
_entity_poly.type
_entity_poly.pdbx_seq_one_letter_code
_entity_poly.pdbx_strand_id
1 'polypeptide(L)'
;MPKINIDDLVEPIEVTVGGKMYTVADISPELANQMAKISTDAEKAEKAGKKPNPTDTTAMMVIMAKMLGAPEKEIAKLGMRKRLMLMRMVMGTINEEIEGKNDLKAVAAKLQQ
;
A
#
# COMPACT_ATOMS: atom_id res chain seq x y z
N MET A 1 3.51 -11.87 8.17
CA MET A 1 2.70 -11.49 6.99
C MET A 1 3.09 -12.41 5.85
N PRO A 2 2.12 -12.95 5.10
CA PRO A 2 2.43 -13.59 3.82
C PRO A 2 3.11 -12.58 2.89
N LYS A 3 4.06 -13.04 2.05
CA LYS A 3 4.71 -12.19 1.05
C LYS A 3 3.68 -11.80 0.00
N ILE A 4 3.56 -10.50 -0.24
CA ILE A 4 2.68 -9.97 -1.28
C ILE A 4 3.30 -10.28 -2.64
N ASN A 5 2.56 -11.00 -3.50
CA ASN A 5 2.91 -11.22 -4.89
C ASN A 5 2.00 -10.35 -5.77
N ILE A 6 2.60 -9.47 -6.55
CA ILE A 6 1.97 -8.40 -7.34
C ILE A 6 2.14 -8.61 -8.85
N ASP A 7 2.77 -9.72 -9.28
CA ASP A 7 2.85 -10.11 -10.70
C ASP A 7 1.45 -10.24 -11.34
N ASP A 8 0.41 -10.28 -10.49
CA ASP A 8 -0.98 -10.37 -10.82
C ASP A 8 -1.73 -9.01 -10.84
N LEU A 9 -1.09 -7.85 -10.66
CA LEU A 9 -1.79 -6.56 -10.84
C LEU A 9 -2.02 -6.28 -12.33
N VAL A 10 -3.28 -6.03 -12.71
CA VAL A 10 -3.67 -5.87 -14.13
C VAL A 10 -3.81 -4.39 -14.52
N GLU A 11 -4.20 -3.55 -13.56
CA GLU A 11 -4.49 -2.14 -13.79
C GLU A 11 -3.69 -1.25 -12.82
N PRO A 12 -3.32 -0.03 -13.24
CA PRO A 12 -2.69 0.93 -12.35
C PRO A 12 -3.68 1.36 -11.26
N ILE A 13 -3.24 1.34 -10.01
CA ILE A 13 -4.08 1.73 -8.87
C ILE A 13 -4.17 3.26 -8.80
N GLU A 14 -5.37 3.80 -8.94
CA GLU A 14 -5.63 5.24 -8.82
C GLU A 14 -6.20 5.60 -7.45
N VAL A 15 -5.62 6.62 -6.80
CA VAL A 15 -5.98 7.04 -5.45
C VAL A 15 -6.15 8.55 -5.39
N THR A 16 -7.27 9.01 -4.84
CA THR A 16 -7.51 10.44 -4.62
C THR A 16 -7.33 10.80 -3.16
N VAL A 17 -6.35 11.66 -2.85
CA VAL A 17 -6.11 12.14 -1.47
C VAL A 17 -6.01 13.66 -1.45
N GLY A 18 -6.90 14.29 -0.68
CA GLY A 18 -6.92 15.75 -0.54
C GLY A 18 -7.22 16.48 -1.85
N GLY A 19 -8.04 15.90 -2.73
CA GLY A 19 -8.40 16.48 -4.02
C GLY A 19 -7.35 16.33 -5.12
N LYS A 20 -6.22 15.67 -4.83
CA LYS A 20 -5.23 15.26 -5.84
C LYS A 20 -5.37 13.79 -6.16
N MET A 21 -5.42 13.47 -7.44
CA MET A 21 -5.33 12.11 -7.95
C MET A 21 -3.86 11.71 -8.04
N TYR A 22 -3.56 10.50 -7.58
CA TYR A 22 -2.26 9.86 -7.67
C TYR A 22 -2.45 8.52 -8.37
N THR A 23 -1.64 8.27 -9.39
CA THR A 23 -1.59 6.95 -10.04
C THR A 23 -0.38 6.22 -9.50
N VAL A 24 -0.59 5.01 -8.99
CA VAL A 24 0.52 4.16 -8.56
C VAL A 24 1.29 3.72 -9.81
N ALA A 25 2.51 4.21 -9.94
CA ALA A 25 3.34 4.09 -11.14
C ALA A 25 4.29 2.88 -11.10
N ASP A 26 4.66 2.43 -9.90
CA ASP A 26 5.56 1.29 -9.70
C ASP A 26 5.19 0.58 -8.39
N ILE A 27 4.62 -0.62 -8.51
CA ILE A 27 4.47 -1.56 -7.42
C ILE A 27 5.46 -2.69 -7.72
N SER A 28 6.49 -2.81 -6.88
CA SER A 28 7.36 -3.99 -6.82
C SER A 28 7.00 -4.80 -5.57
N PRO A 29 7.25 -6.13 -5.53
CA PRO A 29 6.91 -6.93 -4.37
C PRO A 29 7.67 -6.42 -3.14
N GLU A 30 8.90 -5.95 -3.34
CA GLU A 30 9.71 -5.34 -2.29
C GLU A 30 9.04 -4.08 -1.72
N LEU A 31 8.59 -3.16 -2.56
CA LEU A 31 7.91 -1.93 -2.13
C LEU A 31 6.58 -2.24 -1.43
N ALA A 32 5.78 -3.17 -1.96
CA ALA A 32 4.53 -3.58 -1.34
C ALA A 32 4.74 -4.21 0.04
N ASN A 33 5.74 -5.08 0.19
CA ASN A 33 6.08 -5.70 1.48
C ASN A 33 6.66 -4.68 2.48
N GLN A 34 7.47 -3.72 2.02
CA GLN A 34 7.94 -2.61 2.86
C GLN A 34 6.77 -1.72 3.31
N MET A 35 5.83 -1.41 2.42
CA MET A 35 4.64 -0.63 2.72
C MET A 35 3.72 -1.34 3.72
N ALA A 36 3.49 -2.65 3.55
CA ALA A 36 2.70 -3.47 4.46
C ALA A 36 3.29 -3.46 5.89
N LYS A 37 4.61 -3.62 5.99
CA LYS A 37 5.33 -3.60 7.27
C LYS A 37 5.16 -2.26 7.98
N ILE A 38 5.45 -1.16 7.29
CA ILE A 38 5.34 0.20 7.85
C ILE A 38 3.89 0.52 8.26
N SER A 39 2.90 0.12 7.46
CA SER A 39 1.49 0.35 7.78
C SER A 39 1.10 -0.35 9.08
N THR A 40 1.53 -1.59 9.26
CA THR A 40 1.25 -2.36 10.49
C THR A 40 2.00 -1.83 11.70
N ASP A 41 3.26 -1.43 11.54
CA ASP A 41 4.04 -0.86 12.64
C ASP A 41 3.45 0.50 13.08
N ALA A 42 3.02 1.32 12.13
CA ALA A 42 2.34 2.58 12.41
C ALA A 42 0.95 2.39 13.05
N GLU A 43 0.17 1.40 12.61
CA GLU A 43 -1.13 1.08 13.20
C GLU A 43 -0.99 0.51 14.62
N LYS A 44 0.04 -0.30 14.87
CA LYS A 44 0.39 -0.76 16.22
C LYS A 44 0.79 0.41 17.12
N ALA A 45 1.58 1.35 16.62
CA ALA A 45 1.95 2.55 17.36
C ALA A 45 0.71 3.40 17.69
N GLU A 46 -0.18 3.61 16.71
CA GLU A 46 -1.44 4.34 16.87
C GLU A 46 -2.36 3.70 17.92
N LYS A 47 -2.57 2.37 17.84
CA LYS A 47 -3.35 1.60 18.84
C LYS A 47 -2.72 1.63 20.24
N ALA A 48 -1.40 1.73 20.33
CA ALA A 48 -0.68 1.88 21.58
C ALA A 48 -0.66 3.32 22.12
N GLY A 49 -1.32 4.28 21.45
CA GLY A 49 -1.29 5.70 21.81
C GLY A 49 0.08 6.36 21.64
N LYS A 50 1.01 5.70 20.92
CA LYS A 50 2.37 6.19 20.66
C LYS A 50 2.41 6.89 19.32
N LYS A 51 3.14 8.00 19.25
CA LYS A 51 3.45 8.62 17.95
C LYS A 51 4.29 7.64 17.14
N PRO A 52 4.03 7.47 15.83
CA PRO A 52 4.88 6.66 14.96
C PRO A 52 6.32 7.19 15.02
N ASN A 53 7.30 6.29 14.91
CA ASN A 53 8.70 6.68 14.95
C ASN A 53 9.01 7.62 13.75
N PRO A 54 9.72 8.74 13.95
CA PRO A 54 10.13 9.62 12.85
C PRO A 54 10.87 8.90 11.72
N THR A 55 11.68 7.87 12.02
CA THR A 55 12.35 7.06 11.00
C THR A 55 11.35 6.30 10.11
N ASP A 56 10.30 5.72 10.72
CA ASP A 56 9.22 5.04 9.99
C ASP A 56 8.41 6.04 9.16
N THR A 57 8.29 7.28 9.65
CA THR A 57 7.59 8.37 8.96
C THR A 57 8.32 8.82 7.70
N THR A 58 9.65 8.92 7.75
CA THR A 58 10.48 9.23 6.59
C THR A 58 10.48 8.07 5.59
N ALA A 59 10.66 6.84 6.07
CA ALA A 59 10.60 5.65 5.21
C ALA A 59 9.24 5.53 4.48
N MET A 60 8.15 5.80 5.20
CA MET A 60 6.80 5.87 4.64
C MET A 60 6.69 6.89 3.52
N MET A 61 7.25 8.10 3.71
CA MET A 61 7.28 9.13 2.67
C MET A 61 8.02 8.68 1.41
N VAL A 62 9.22 8.11 1.58
CA VAL A 62 10.06 7.66 0.46
C VAL A 62 9.36 6.57 -0.35
N ILE A 63 8.75 5.59 0.33
CA ILE A 63 8.06 4.48 -0.33
C ILE A 63 6.83 5.00 -1.09
N MET A 64 6.01 5.86 -0.48
CA MET A 64 4.86 6.45 -1.19
C MET A 64 5.29 7.32 -2.36
N ALA A 65 6.36 8.11 -2.22
CA ALA A 65 6.87 8.94 -3.31
C ALA A 65 7.28 8.09 -4.51
N LYS A 66 8.00 6.98 -4.26
CA LYS A 66 8.37 6.00 -5.29
C LYS A 66 7.14 5.36 -5.93
N MET A 67 6.21 4.88 -5.10
CA MET A 67 5.01 4.18 -5.59
C MET A 67 4.10 5.10 -6.40
N LEU A 68 3.88 6.34 -5.97
CA LEU A 68 2.98 7.28 -6.64
C LEU A 68 3.65 8.07 -7.78
N GLY A 69 4.92 7.82 -8.07
CA GLY A 69 5.69 8.63 -9.02
C GLY A 69 5.72 10.12 -8.66
N ALA A 70 5.58 10.45 -7.37
CA ALA A 70 5.39 11.81 -6.89
C ALA A 70 6.61 12.28 -6.08
N PRO A 71 7.00 13.56 -6.14
CA PRO A 71 8.11 14.07 -5.35
C PRO A 71 7.85 13.93 -3.83
N GLU A 72 8.85 13.52 -3.05
CA GLU A 72 8.73 13.39 -1.58
C GLU A 72 8.21 14.68 -0.91
N LYS A 73 8.61 15.85 -1.42
CA LYS A 73 8.12 17.16 -0.96
C LYS A 73 6.61 17.35 -1.11
N GLU A 74 5.97 16.68 -2.07
CA GLU A 74 4.51 16.70 -2.21
C GLU A 74 3.85 15.79 -1.19
N ILE A 75 4.41 14.59 -1.01
CA ILE A 75 3.94 13.63 -0.01
C ILE A 75 4.15 14.17 1.41
N ALA A 76 5.20 14.96 1.65
CA ALA A 76 5.47 15.64 2.91
C ALA A 76 4.37 16.64 3.30
N LYS A 77 3.69 17.25 2.31
CA LYS A 77 2.56 18.17 2.55
C LYS A 77 1.32 17.42 3.04
N LEU A 78 1.24 16.10 2.83
CA LEU A 78 0.21 15.28 3.43
C LEU A 78 0.53 15.08 4.91
N GLY A 79 -0.38 15.52 5.79
CA GLY A 79 -0.28 15.22 7.22
C GLY A 79 -0.27 13.71 7.48
N MET A 80 0.29 13.28 8.61
CA MET A 80 0.49 11.87 8.96
C MET A 80 -0.74 10.98 8.76
N ARG A 81 -1.92 11.46 9.17
CA ARG A 81 -3.19 10.77 9.01
C ARG A 81 -3.55 10.51 7.54
N LYS A 82 -3.31 11.48 6.66
CA LYS A 82 -3.57 11.34 5.21
C LYS A 82 -2.59 10.35 4.57
N ARG A 83 -1.34 10.34 5.01
CA ARG A 83 -0.31 9.38 4.55
C ARG A 83 -0.68 7.94 4.92
N LEU A 84 -1.07 7.71 6.17
CA LEU A 84 -1.55 6.39 6.61
C LEU A 84 -2.81 5.95 5.86
N MET A 85 -3.76 6.87 5.65
CA MET A 85 -4.97 6.60 4.88
C MET A 85 -4.65 6.21 3.42
N LEU A 86 -3.75 6.95 2.77
CA LEU A 86 -3.29 6.65 1.41
C LEU A 86 -2.66 5.25 1.33
N MET A 87 -1.76 4.90 2.25
CA MET A 87 -1.17 3.56 2.31
C MET A 87 -2.24 2.48 2.49
N ARG A 88 -3.19 2.68 3.42
CA ARG A 88 -4.27 1.71 3.65
C ARG A 88 -5.14 1.52 2.41
N MET A 89 -5.41 2.58 1.67
CA MET A 89 -6.16 2.49 0.41
C MET A 89 -5.40 1.68 -0.64
N VAL A 90 -4.14 2.03 -0.91
CA VAL A 90 -3.33 1.29 -1.90
C VAL A 90 -3.18 -0.17 -1.51
N MET A 91 -2.86 -0.45 -0.24
CA MET A 91 -2.76 -1.81 0.27
C MET A 91 -4.10 -2.56 0.19
N GLY A 92 -5.21 -1.88 0.45
CA GLY A 92 -6.56 -2.44 0.34
C GLY A 92 -6.85 -2.90 -1.08
N THR A 93 -6.63 -2.02 -2.07
CA THR A 93 -6.81 -2.34 -3.49
C THR A 93 -5.90 -3.48 -3.95
N ILE A 94 -4.61 -3.47 -3.55
CA ILE A 94 -3.68 -4.57 -3.86
C ILE A 94 -4.21 -5.90 -3.29
N ASN A 95 -4.65 -5.91 -2.03
CA ASN A 95 -5.14 -7.13 -1.40
C ASN A 95 -6.44 -7.62 -2.05
N GLU A 96 -7.38 -6.73 -2.36
CA GLU A 96 -8.64 -7.08 -3.04
C GLU A 96 -8.39 -7.72 -4.42
N GLU A 97 -7.46 -7.18 -5.21
CA GLU A 97 -7.08 -7.77 -6.49
C GLU A 97 -6.42 -9.15 -6.33
N ILE A 98 -5.52 -9.30 -5.34
CA ILE A 98 -4.86 -10.58 -5.06
C ILE A 98 -5.86 -11.62 -4.56
N GLU A 99 -6.75 -11.26 -3.63
CA GLU A 99 -7.77 -12.15 -3.07
C GLU A 99 -8.78 -12.58 -4.14
N GLY A 100 -9.28 -11.65 -4.95
CA GLY A 100 -10.20 -11.97 -6.05
C GLY A 100 -9.60 -12.97 -7.05
N LYS A 101 -8.29 -12.87 -7.33
CA LYS A 101 -7.59 -13.82 -8.20
C LYS A 101 -7.30 -15.17 -7.54
N ASN A 102 -6.99 -15.19 -6.24
CA ASN A 102 -6.79 -16.44 -5.50
C ASN A 102 -8.08 -17.25 -5.40
N ASP A 103 -9.23 -16.60 -5.19
CA ASP A 103 -10.53 -17.27 -5.20
C ASP A 103 -10.85 -17.85 -6.58
N LEU A 104 -10.59 -17.10 -7.66
CA LEU A 104 -10.77 -17.60 -9.03
C LEU A 104 -9.86 -18.80 -9.34
N LYS A 105 -8.58 -18.75 -8.93
CA LYS A 105 -7.65 -19.88 -9.09
C LYS A 105 -8.08 -21.10 -8.27
N ALA A 106 -8.56 -20.90 -7.04
CA ALA A 106 -9.03 -21.98 -6.17
C ALA A 106 -10.32 -22.62 -6.70
N VAL A 107 -11.25 -21.83 -7.26
CA VAL A 107 -12.45 -22.33 -7.92
C VAL A 107 -12.11 -23.08 -9.21
N ALA A 108 -11.22 -22.54 -10.05
CA ALA A 108 -10.77 -23.21 -11.28
C ALA A 108 -10.08 -24.56 -10.98
N ALA A 109 -9.26 -24.62 -9.93
CA ALA A 109 -8.62 -25.86 -9.49
C ALA A 109 -9.62 -26.92 -8.98
N LYS A 110 -10.72 -26.50 -8.35
CA LYS A 110 -11.81 -27.39 -7.92
C LYS A 110 -12.67 -27.92 -9.07
N LEU A 111 -12.76 -27.19 -10.19
CA LEU A 111 -13.55 -27.60 -11.36
C LEU A 111 -12.79 -28.55 -12.30
N GLN A 112 -11.47 -28.69 -12.13
CA GLN A 112 -10.63 -29.62 -12.90
C GLN A 112 -10.39 -30.98 -12.22
N GLN A 113 -10.94 -31.20 -11.02
CA GLN A 113 -10.98 -32.49 -10.32
C GLN A 113 -12.37 -33.12 -10.47
#